data_AF-A0A060CR75-F1
#
_entry.id   AF-A0A060CR75-F1
#
_cell.length_a   1.000
_cell.length_b   1.000
_cell.length_c   1.000
_cell.angle_alpha   90.00
_cell.angle_beta   90.00
_cell.angle_gamma   90.00
#
_symmetry.space_group_name_H-M   'P 1'
#
loop_
_entity.id
_entity.type
_entity.pdbx_description
1 polymer ?
#
loop_
_entity_poly.entity_id
_entity_poly.type
_entity_poly.pdbx_seq_one_letter_code
_entity_poly.pdbx_strand_id
1 'polypeptide(L)'
;RQIAYSGNMRDRFDFDLLILLAKKIPDVKIHLIGVLRADDEVVMRALELPNIIYHGPKSERSTLELLSKMDIAIVPHRLDDVSAYMDPLKVEMYESICLPVVTTNMPGIDDSELITIATDNDDFIQQSHRTDSARGS
;
A
#
# COMPACT_ATOMS: atom_id res chain seq x y z
N ARG A 1 10.39 10.77 0.90
CA ARG A 1 9.05 10.28 1.26
C ARG A 1 9.09 8.75 1.35
N GLN A 2 8.38 8.15 2.29
CA GLN A 2 8.30 6.70 2.48
C GLN A 2 6.84 6.28 2.61
N ILE A 3 6.40 5.38 1.74
CA ILE A 3 5.07 4.78 1.79
C ILE A 3 5.20 3.27 2.04
N ALA A 4 4.14 2.63 2.55
CA ALA A 4 4.21 1.20 2.84
C ALA A 4 2.94 0.43 2.54
N TYR A 5 3.13 -0.86 2.29
CA TYR A 5 2.10 -1.87 2.44
C TYR A 5 2.59 -2.97 3.39
N SER A 6 1.70 -3.40 4.29
CA SER A 6 1.89 -4.57 5.15
C SER A 6 0.80 -5.63 4.90
N GLY A 7 1.21 -6.88 4.66
CA GLY A 7 0.26 -7.97 4.47
C GLY A 7 0.74 -9.09 3.58
N ASN A 8 -0.20 -9.93 3.17
CA ASN A 8 0.05 -11.03 2.25
C ASN A 8 -0.13 -10.53 0.81
N MET A 9 0.96 -10.47 0.06
CA MET A 9 1.03 -9.99 -1.33
C MET A 9 0.91 -11.16 -2.30
N ARG A 10 -0.26 -11.81 -2.29
CA ARG A 10 -0.60 -12.89 -3.23
C ARG A 10 -1.70 -12.40 -4.17
N ASP A 11 -2.78 -13.16 -4.28
CA ASP A 11 -3.73 -13.14 -5.39
C ASP A 11 -4.37 -11.76 -5.63
N ARG A 12 -4.53 -10.95 -4.58
CA ARG A 12 -5.17 -9.64 -4.64
C ARG A 12 -4.23 -8.47 -4.73
N PHE A 13 -2.96 -8.63 -4.40
CA PHE A 13 -2.01 -7.51 -4.43
C PHE A 13 -1.63 -7.22 -5.89
N ASP A 14 -1.92 -6.01 -6.34
CA ASP A 14 -1.70 -5.58 -7.72
C ASP A 14 -0.25 -5.14 -7.90
N PHE A 15 0.61 -6.09 -8.28
CA PHE A 15 2.01 -5.81 -8.58
C PHE A 15 2.18 -4.93 -9.84
N ASP A 16 1.26 -4.98 -10.79
CA ASP A 16 1.33 -4.12 -11.99
C ASP A 16 1.07 -2.66 -11.61
N LEU A 17 0.08 -2.39 -10.76
CA LEU A 17 -0.16 -1.07 -10.18
C LEU A 17 1.02 -0.60 -9.32
N LEU A 18 1.60 -1.49 -8.51
CA LEU A 18 2.81 -1.18 -7.73
C LEU A 18 3.98 -0.76 -8.64
N ILE A 19 4.22 -1.50 -9.73
CA ILE A 19 5.28 -1.19 -10.71
C ILE A 19 5.01 0.16 -11.38
N LEU A 20 3.76 0.42 -11.77
CA LEU A 20 3.36 1.70 -12.38
C LEU A 20 3.61 2.86 -11.41
N LEU A 21 3.18 2.71 -10.15
CA LEU A 21 3.41 3.66 -9.08
C LEU A 21 4.91 3.94 -8.91
N ALA A 22 5.71 2.91 -8.67
CA ALA A 22 7.15 3.03 -8.45
C ALA A 22 7.86 3.77 -9.59
N LYS A 23 7.45 3.55 -10.85
CA LYS A 23 8.01 4.23 -12.02
C LYS A 23 7.59 5.70 -12.14
N LYS A 24 6.37 6.04 -11.72
CA LYS A 24 5.81 7.39 -11.83
C LYS A 24 6.28 8.31 -10.70
N ILE A 25 6.63 7.75 -9.54
CA ILE A 25 7.13 8.49 -8.36
C ILE A 25 8.48 7.95 -7.88
N PRO A 26 9.55 8.05 -8.71
CA PRO A 26 10.84 7.42 -8.44
C PRO A 26 11.57 7.96 -7.21
N ASP A 27 11.19 9.13 -6.70
CA ASP A 27 11.72 9.79 -5.50
C ASP A 27 11.08 9.30 -4.18
N VAL A 28 10.00 8.53 -4.27
CA VAL A 28 9.29 7.95 -3.13
C VAL A 28 9.74 6.50 -2.92
N LYS A 29 10.15 6.18 -1.68
CA LYS A 29 10.49 4.80 -1.29
C LYS A 29 9.23 4.03 -0.92
N ILE A 30 9.07 2.84 -1.46
CA ILE A 30 7.90 1.97 -1.26
C ILE A 30 8.32 0.74 -0.47
N HIS A 31 7.83 0.63 0.76
CA HIS A 31 8.20 -0.41 1.71
C HIS A 31 7.18 -1.55 1.67
N LEU A 32 7.62 -2.74 1.33
CA LEU A 32 6.80 -3.95 1.28
C LEU A 32 7.12 -4.83 2.49
N ILE A 33 6.14 -5.02 3.38
CA ILE A 33 6.29 -5.79 4.62
C ILE A 33 5.33 -6.98 4.58
N GLY A 34 5.87 -8.20 4.57
CA GLY A 34 5.05 -9.40 4.58
C GLY A 34 5.48 -10.47 3.59
N VAL A 35 4.55 -11.38 3.32
CA VAL A 35 4.78 -12.55 2.48
C VAL A 35 4.45 -12.19 1.04
N LEU A 36 5.34 -12.53 0.11
CA LEU A 36 5.09 -12.51 -1.33
C LEU A 36 5.49 -13.86 -1.93
N ARG A 37 5.11 -14.07 -3.19
CA ARG A 37 5.50 -15.25 -3.97
C ARG A 37 6.71 -14.91 -4.85
N ALA A 38 7.91 -15.25 -4.38
CA ALA A 38 9.16 -14.81 -5.02
C ALA A 38 9.46 -15.49 -6.37
N ASP A 39 8.79 -16.59 -6.71
CA ASP A 39 8.90 -17.28 -8.01
C ASP A 39 8.01 -16.68 -9.10
N ASP A 40 7.23 -15.63 -8.80
CA ASP A 40 6.39 -14.95 -9.76
C ASP A 40 7.17 -13.85 -10.51
N GLU A 41 7.12 -13.88 -11.84
CA GLU A 41 7.84 -12.95 -12.72
C GLU A 41 7.48 -11.49 -12.44
N VAL A 42 6.19 -11.20 -12.18
CA VAL A 42 5.77 -9.82 -11.89
C VAL A 42 6.36 -9.30 -10.58
N VAL A 43 6.52 -10.20 -9.60
CA VAL A 43 7.13 -9.89 -8.31
C VAL A 43 8.61 -9.61 -8.48
N MET A 44 9.33 -10.45 -9.23
CA MET A 44 10.74 -10.22 -9.54
C MET A 44 10.95 -8.85 -10.21
N ARG A 45 10.14 -8.53 -11.23
CA ARG A 45 10.19 -7.23 -11.92
C ARG A 45 9.91 -6.04 -11.00
N ALA A 46 9.02 -6.19 -10.01
CA ALA A 46 8.79 -5.16 -9.01
C ALA A 46 10.02 -4.99 -8.10
N LEU A 47 10.62 -6.07 -7.64
CA LEU A 47 11.79 -6.04 -6.75
C LEU A 47 13.08 -5.53 -7.43
N GLU A 48 13.12 -5.45 -8.76
CA GLU A 48 14.21 -4.81 -9.52
C GLU A 48 14.16 -3.27 -9.47
N LEU A 49 13.02 -2.67 -9.09
CA LEU A 49 12.89 -1.22 -9.06
C LEU A 49 13.62 -0.62 -7.84
N PRO A 50 14.48 0.40 -8.03
CA PRO A 50 15.40 0.88 -7.00
C PRO A 50 14.71 1.56 -5.81
N ASN A 51 13.46 1.96 -5.97
CA ASN A 51 12.66 2.59 -4.94
C ASN A 51 11.68 1.62 -4.25
N ILE A 52 11.68 0.33 -4.59
CA ILE A 52 10.95 -0.71 -3.87
C ILE A 52 11.88 -1.38 -2.86
N ILE A 53 11.45 -1.44 -1.60
CA ILE A 53 12.22 -1.99 -0.47
C ILE A 53 11.42 -3.12 0.17
N TYR A 54 11.84 -4.35 -0.07
CA TYR A 54 11.20 -5.53 0.52
C TYR A 54 11.83 -5.92 1.86
N HIS A 55 11.00 -6.01 2.91
CA HIS A 55 11.43 -6.29 4.28
C HIS A 55 11.28 -7.77 4.68
N GLY A 56 10.61 -8.58 3.86
CA GLY A 56 10.21 -9.93 4.27
C GLY A 56 9.00 -9.93 5.22
N PRO A 57 8.55 -11.12 5.65
CA PRO A 57 7.61 -11.25 6.76
C PRO A 57 8.23 -10.73 8.06
N LYS A 58 7.44 -9.99 8.85
CA LYS A 58 7.81 -9.43 10.15
C LYS A 58 6.77 -9.79 11.21
N SER A 59 7.17 -9.74 12.48
CA SER A 59 6.21 -9.76 13.59
C SER A 59 5.29 -8.54 13.52
N GLU A 60 4.14 -8.62 14.18
CA GLU A 60 3.22 -7.49 14.31
C GLU A 60 3.92 -6.25 14.88
N ARG A 61 4.64 -6.42 15.99
CA ARG A 61 5.43 -5.34 16.60
C ARG A 61 6.41 -4.69 15.63
N SER A 62 7.23 -5.48 14.94
CA SER A 62 8.20 -4.94 13.97
C SER A 62 7.53 -4.31 12.76
N THR A 63 6.35 -4.79 12.37
CA THR A 63 5.54 -4.17 11.32
C THR A 63 5.06 -2.79 11.76
N LEU A 64 4.48 -2.67 12.96
CA LEU A 64 4.05 -1.38 13.52
C LEU A 64 5.22 -0.39 13.69
N GLU A 65 6.39 -0.86 14.14
CA GLU A 65 7.61 -0.05 14.26
C GLU A 65 8.13 0.48 12.90
N LEU A 66 7.87 -0.24 11.80
CA LEU A 66 8.17 0.23 10.45
C LEU A 66 7.10 1.21 9.96
N LEU A 67 5.82 0.88 10.14
CA LEU A 67 4.68 1.71 9.73
C LEU A 67 4.67 3.07 10.43
N SER A 68 5.13 3.16 11.67
CA SER A 68 5.24 4.44 12.40
C SER A 68 6.19 5.44 11.75
N LYS A 69 7.09 4.98 10.86
CA LYS A 69 8.06 5.80 10.11
C LYS A 69 7.59 6.14 8.69
N MET A 70 6.41 5.69 8.31
CA MET A 70 5.84 5.90 6.98
C MET A 70 4.97 7.14 6.96
N ASP A 71 4.95 7.80 5.81
CA ASP A 71 4.11 8.97 5.56
C ASP A 71 2.67 8.52 5.23
N ILE A 72 2.54 7.48 4.41
CA ILE A 72 1.26 6.95 3.89
C ILE A 72 1.32 5.41 3.84
N ALA A 73 0.20 4.75 4.15
CA ALA A 73 -0.04 3.36 3.77
C ALA A 73 -0.76 3.29 2.42
N ILE A 74 -0.38 2.34 1.57
CA ILE A 74 -1.07 2.08 0.30
C ILE A 74 -1.73 0.71 0.34
N VAL A 75 -2.89 0.56 -0.30
CA VAL A 75 -3.56 -0.73 -0.50
C VAL A 75 -3.89 -0.91 -1.99
N PRO A 76 -2.92 -1.35 -2.81
CA PRO A 76 -3.09 -1.55 -4.24
C PRO A 76 -3.71 -2.93 -4.50
N HIS A 77 -5.01 -3.10 -4.25
CA HIS A 77 -5.69 -4.37 -4.49
C HIS A 77 -6.40 -4.40 -5.84
N ARG A 78 -6.36 -5.57 -6.50
CA ARG A 78 -7.09 -5.82 -7.75
C ARG A 78 -8.60 -5.78 -7.47
N LEU A 79 -9.34 -5.16 -8.37
CA LEU A 79 -10.80 -5.18 -8.37
C LEU A 79 -11.24 -6.44 -9.13
N ASP A 80 -11.52 -7.53 -8.41
CA ASP A 80 -12.15 -8.73 -8.97
C ASP A 80 -13.54 -8.98 -8.38
N ASP A 81 -14.31 -9.88 -9.00
CA ASP A 81 -15.70 -10.20 -8.62
C ASP A 81 -15.83 -10.84 -7.22
N VAL A 82 -14.71 -11.16 -6.55
CA VAL A 82 -14.65 -11.73 -5.19
C VAL A 82 -14.49 -10.64 -4.12
N SER A 83 -14.45 -9.38 -4.53
CA SER A 83 -14.30 -8.21 -3.64
C SER A 83 -15.46 -7.99 -2.67
N ALA A 84 -16.59 -8.70 -2.81
CA ALA A 84 -17.75 -8.65 -1.92
C ALA A 84 -17.52 -9.21 -0.50
N TYR A 85 -16.39 -9.89 -0.23
CA TYR A 85 -16.07 -10.48 1.08
C TYR A 85 -14.74 -9.98 1.67
N MET A 86 -14.30 -8.79 1.28
CA MET A 86 -13.11 -8.20 1.89
C MET A 86 -13.45 -7.63 3.25
N ASP A 87 -12.92 -8.24 4.30
CA ASP A 87 -12.77 -7.58 5.59
C ASP A 87 -11.63 -6.53 5.44
N PRO A 88 -11.91 -5.23 5.56
CA PRO A 88 -10.94 -4.16 5.34
C PRO A 88 -9.93 -4.01 6.50
N LEU A 89 -9.66 -5.09 7.24
CA LEU A 89 -8.75 -5.16 8.41
C LEU A 89 -7.46 -4.36 8.27
N LYS A 90 -6.89 -4.26 7.06
CA LYS A 90 -5.67 -3.49 6.83
C LYS A 90 -5.89 -2.00 6.78
N VAL A 91 -6.95 -1.53 6.15
CA VAL A 91 -7.29 -0.10 6.10
C VAL A 91 -7.66 0.36 7.50
N GLU A 92 -8.52 -0.38 8.22
CA GLU A 92 -8.88 -0.09 9.61
C GLU A 92 -7.66 -0.10 10.55
N MET A 93 -6.74 -1.06 10.39
CA MET A 93 -5.49 -1.09 11.15
C MET A 93 -4.67 0.18 10.93
N TYR A 94 -4.47 0.61 9.68
CA TYR A 94 -3.68 1.81 9.40
C TYR A 94 -4.35 3.07 9.94
N GLU A 95 -5.67 3.17 9.82
CA GLU A 95 -6.44 4.26 10.42
C GLU A 95 -6.29 4.27 11.95
N SER A 96 -6.36 3.11 12.62
CA SER A 96 -6.21 2.98 14.07
C SER A 96 -4.84 3.44 14.62
N ILE A 97 -3.81 3.48 13.76
CA ILE A 97 -2.46 3.98 14.10
C ILE A 97 -2.18 5.38 13.54
N CYS A 98 -3.22 6.10 13.10
CA CYS A 98 -3.15 7.43 12.50
C CYS A 98 -2.19 7.50 11.30
N LEU A 99 -2.16 6.46 10.48
CA LEU A 99 -1.41 6.43 9.23
C LEU A 99 -2.39 6.64 8.06
N PRO A 100 -2.32 7.77 7.34
CA PRO A 100 -3.15 8.01 6.17
C PRO A 100 -3.04 6.87 5.16
N VAL A 101 -4.16 6.51 4.54
CA VAL A 101 -4.29 5.33 3.67
C VAL A 101 -4.81 5.75 2.31
N VAL A 102 -4.11 5.32 1.26
CA VAL A 102 -4.62 5.38 -0.12
C VAL A 102 -4.95 3.97 -0.56
N THR A 103 -6.20 3.71 -0.91
CA THR A 103 -6.68 2.39 -1.33
C THR A 103 -7.27 2.44 -2.73
N THR A 104 -7.22 1.33 -3.48
CA THR A 104 -8.12 1.16 -4.63
C THR A 104 -9.58 1.07 -4.16
N ASN A 105 -10.54 1.27 -5.08
CA ASN A 105 -11.97 1.27 -4.79
C ASN A 105 -12.51 -0.13 -4.40
N MET A 106 -12.27 -0.55 -3.15
CA MET A 106 -12.74 -1.82 -2.61
C MET A 106 -14.13 -1.68 -1.94
N PRO A 107 -15.02 -2.67 -2.08
CA PRO A 107 -16.29 -2.68 -1.35
C PRO A 107 -16.08 -2.70 0.17
N GLY A 108 -16.97 -2.04 0.91
CA GLY A 108 -16.96 -2.05 2.38
C GLY A 108 -15.95 -1.11 3.02
N ILE A 109 -15.34 -0.21 2.24
CA ILE A 109 -14.50 0.86 2.75
C ILE A 109 -15.19 2.18 2.43
N ASP A 110 -15.41 2.97 3.48
CA ASP A 110 -15.88 4.33 3.36
C ASP A 110 -14.70 5.29 3.42
N ASP A 111 -14.80 6.39 2.67
CA ASP A 111 -13.84 7.49 2.70
C ASP A 111 -13.87 8.16 4.08
N SER A 112 -12.70 8.57 4.58
CA SER A 112 -12.58 9.22 5.91
C SER A 112 -11.51 10.31 5.89
N GLU A 113 -11.29 10.98 7.03
CA GLU A 113 -10.20 11.97 7.12
C GLU A 113 -8.82 11.35 6.86
N LEU A 114 -8.66 10.04 7.14
CA LEU A 114 -7.40 9.32 6.96
C LEU A 114 -7.45 8.31 5.82
N ILE A 115 -8.60 8.05 5.22
CA ILE A 115 -8.76 7.08 4.14
C ILE A 115 -9.10 7.86 2.88
N THR A 116 -8.34 7.63 1.81
CA THR A 116 -8.61 8.13 0.47
C THR A 116 -8.81 6.97 -0.48
N ILE A 117 -9.98 6.91 -1.10
CA ILE A 117 -10.33 5.89 -2.10
C ILE A 117 -10.00 6.40 -3.50
N ALA A 118 -9.00 5.78 -4.13
CA ALA A 118 -8.62 6.10 -5.50
C ALA A 118 -9.61 5.53 -6.51
N THR A 119 -9.96 6.36 -7.48
CA THR A 119 -10.95 6.05 -8.53
C THR A 119 -10.37 5.32 -9.72
N ASP A 120 -9.07 5.52 -10.00
CA ASP A 120 -8.31 4.82 -11.03
C ASP A 120 -6.81 4.78 -10.68
N ASN A 121 -5.99 4.26 -11.60
CA ASN A 121 -4.55 4.14 -11.41
C ASN A 121 -3.84 5.50 -11.32
N ASP A 122 -4.25 6.50 -12.10
CA ASP A 122 -3.58 7.81 -12.12
C ASP A 122 -3.91 8.58 -10.84
N ASP A 123 -5.17 8.51 -10.38
CA ASP A 123 -5.61 9.03 -9.09
C ASP A 123 -4.86 8.33 -7.94
N PHE A 124 -4.76 7.00 -7.93
CA PHE A 124 -4.01 6.27 -6.91
C PHE A 124 -2.56 6.74 -6.79
N ILE A 125 -1.90 7.00 -7.91
CA ILE A 125 -0.53 7.51 -7.97
C ILE A 125 -0.46 8.94 -7.44
N GLN A 126 -1.39 9.80 -7.87
CA GLN A 126 -1.47 11.19 -7.43
C GLN A 126 -1.65 11.28 -5.92
N GLN A 127 -2.58 10.51 -5.35
CA GLN A 127 -2.86 10.49 -3.91
C GLN A 127 -1.69 9.90 -3.12
N SER A 128 -1.06 8.82 -3.62
CA SER A 128 0.13 8.22 -2.98
C SER A 128 1.33 9.17 -2.93
N HIS A 129 1.39 10.13 -3.85
CA HIS A 129 2.43 11.15 -3.90
C HIS A 129 2.10 12.42 -3.09
N ARG A 130 0.81 12.70 -2.85
CA ARG A 130 0.33 13.95 -2.24
C ARG A 130 0.80 14.13 -0.81
N THR A 131 1.25 15.32 -0.46
CA THR A 131 1.74 15.66 0.88
C THR A 131 0.60 16.08 1.79
N ASP A 132 -0.13 15.11 2.35
CA ASP A 132 -1.08 15.45 3.40
C ASP A 132 -0.36 15.68 4.71
N SER A 133 -0.60 16.87 5.26
CA SER A 133 0.08 17.46 6.41
C SER A 133 -0.40 16.87 7.74
N ALA A 134 -1.00 15.68 7.72
CA ALA A 134 -1.76 15.12 8.84
C ALA A 134 -0.89 14.70 10.04
N ARG A 135 0.42 14.59 9.88
CA ARG A 135 1.34 14.43 11.02
C ARG A 135 1.78 15.81 11.52
N GLY A 136 0.83 16.51 12.11
CA GLY A 136 1.07 17.74 12.85
C GLY A 136 1.76 17.47 14.19
N SER A 137 2.92 18.11 14.35
CA SER A 137 3.61 18.52 15.60
C SER A 137 4.09 17.45 16.59
#